data_AF-A0A933MNW3-F1
#
_entry.id   AF-A0A933MNW3-F1
#
_cell.length_a   1.000
_cell.length_b   1.000
_cell.length_c   1.000
_cell.angle_alpha   90.00
_cell.angle_beta   90.00
_cell.angle_gamma   90.00
#
_symmetry.space_group_name_H-M   'P 1'
#
loop_
_entity.id
_entity.type
_entity.pdbx_description
1 polymer ?
#
loop_
_entity_poly.entity_id
_entity_poly.type
_entity_poly.pdbx_seq_one_letter_code
_entity_poly.pdbx_strand_id
1 'polypeptide(L)'
;MAALEALDSAYEAARQDPAFQEEVAHLLRQYVGRPTPLYLARRLSERLRGPRIYLKREDLCHTGAHKINNTVGQILLARRMGKGRVIAETGAGQHGVATATVAALLGLTCEVYMGTEDMRRQALNVVRMRLLGAKVTGVDSGSRTLKDAINEAMRDWVTNVETTHYVLGSVLGAHPYPRMVRDFQAIIGQEARRQILEAEGRLPSCLIACVGGGSNAMGLFHAFLDDPDVRMIGVEAGGLGIASGQHAARFAERTVGILHGT
;
A
#
# COMPACT_ATOMS: atom_id res chain seq x y z
N MET A 1 -22.10 7.09 -4.30
CA MET A 1 -22.17 7.22 -2.83
C MET A 1 -22.49 5.89 -2.16
N ALA A 2 -23.59 5.21 -2.52
CA ALA A 2 -23.97 3.91 -1.95
C ALA A 2 -22.83 2.86 -1.85
N ALA A 3 -21.97 2.77 -2.87
CA ALA A 3 -20.82 1.85 -2.88
C ALA A 3 -19.80 2.12 -1.76
N LEU A 4 -19.48 3.39 -1.52
CA LEU A 4 -18.50 3.82 -0.53
C LEU A 4 -19.10 3.73 0.88
N GLU A 5 -20.39 4.04 1.05
CA GLU A 5 -21.11 3.88 2.31
C GLU A 5 -21.22 2.41 2.73
N ALA A 6 -21.51 1.52 1.77
CA ALA A 6 -21.51 0.08 2.01
C ALA A 6 -20.12 -0.44 2.39
N LEU A 7 -19.06 0.06 1.74
CA LEU A 7 -17.68 -0.25 2.08
C LEU A 7 -17.32 0.25 3.48
N ASP A 8 -17.70 1.47 3.83
CA ASP A 8 -17.43 2.06 5.16
C ASP A 8 -18.12 1.27 6.26
N SER A 9 -19.41 0.97 6.07
CA SER A 9 -20.18 0.15 7.02
C SER A 9 -19.59 -1.24 7.19
N ALA A 10 -19.21 -1.90 6.10
CA ALA A 10 -18.57 -3.21 6.14
C ALA A 10 -17.19 -3.16 6.84
N TYR A 11 -16.41 -2.11 6.57
CA TYR A 11 -15.10 -1.91 7.18
C TYR A 11 -15.20 -1.64 8.68
N GLU A 12 -16.11 -0.76 9.11
CA GLU A 12 -16.33 -0.45 10.52
C GLU A 12 -16.78 -1.70 11.30
N ALA A 13 -17.67 -2.51 10.72
CA ALA A 13 -18.08 -3.78 11.32
C ALA A 13 -16.90 -4.77 11.41
N ALA A 14 -16.10 -4.91 10.34
CA ALA A 14 -14.93 -5.80 10.32
C ALA A 14 -13.82 -5.35 11.28
N ARG A 15 -13.64 -4.04 11.48
CA ARG A 15 -12.66 -3.49 12.42
C ARG A 15 -12.98 -3.86 13.87
N GLN A 16 -14.26 -3.99 14.20
CA GLN A 16 -14.74 -4.33 15.54
C GLN A 16 -14.89 -5.84 15.78
N ASP A 17 -14.81 -6.65 14.72
CA ASP A 17 -15.00 -8.10 14.79
C ASP A 17 -13.67 -8.82 15.12
N PRO A 18 -13.53 -9.45 16.30
CA PRO A 18 -12.32 -10.18 16.66
C PRO A 18 -11.97 -11.34 15.71
N ALA A 19 -12.97 -11.98 15.09
CA ALA A 19 -12.73 -13.07 14.16
C ALA A 19 -12.07 -12.57 12.87
N PHE A 20 -12.49 -11.39 12.38
CA PHE A 20 -11.84 -10.76 11.23
C PHE A 20 -10.39 -10.34 11.57
N GLN A 21 -10.18 -9.75 12.74
CA GLN A 21 -8.84 -9.36 13.18
C GLN A 21 -7.91 -10.57 13.34
N GLU A 22 -8.40 -11.69 13.89
CA GLU A 22 -7.62 -12.92 14.01
C GLU A 22 -7.29 -13.52 12.64
N GLU A 23 -8.22 -13.50 11.69
CA GLU A 23 -7.95 -13.99 10.33
C GLU A 23 -6.89 -13.14 9.61
N VAL A 24 -7.00 -11.80 9.69
CA VAL A 24 -5.98 -10.89 9.17
C VAL A 24 -4.64 -11.20 9.84
N ALA A 25 -4.59 -11.27 11.17
CA ALA A 25 -3.36 -11.51 11.91
C ALA A 25 -2.76 -12.89 11.60
N HIS A 26 -3.59 -13.91 11.41
CA HIS A 26 -3.19 -15.25 11.01
C HIS A 26 -2.50 -15.22 9.64
N LEU A 27 -3.13 -14.60 8.62
CA LEU A 27 -2.52 -14.50 7.28
C LEU A 27 -1.25 -13.64 7.29
N LEU A 28 -1.21 -12.55 8.06
CA LEU A 28 -0.01 -11.75 8.22
C LEU A 28 1.16 -12.59 8.81
N ARG A 29 0.89 -13.43 9.81
CA ARG A 29 1.92 -14.30 10.41
C ARG A 29 2.31 -15.47 9.51
N GLN A 30 1.34 -16.27 9.08
CA GLN A 30 1.57 -17.57 8.45
C GLN A 30 1.84 -17.49 6.95
N TYR A 31 1.26 -16.50 6.26
CA TYR A 31 1.37 -16.37 4.80
C TYR A 31 2.30 -15.24 4.38
N VAL A 32 2.19 -14.07 5.03
CA VAL A 32 3.04 -12.91 4.70
C VAL A 32 4.44 -13.00 5.31
N GLY A 33 4.59 -13.67 6.45
CA GLY A 33 5.86 -13.81 7.16
C GLY A 33 6.15 -12.69 8.17
N ARG A 34 5.11 -12.07 8.74
CA ARG A 34 5.26 -11.05 9.79
C ARG A 34 5.58 -11.70 11.16
N PRO A 35 6.32 -11.00 12.05
CA PRO A 35 6.83 -9.64 11.90
C PRO A 35 8.05 -9.54 10.98
N THR A 36 8.18 -8.43 10.25
CA THR A 36 9.41 -8.19 9.47
C THR A 36 10.54 -7.71 10.37
N PRO A 37 11.81 -8.09 10.12
CA PRO A 37 12.94 -7.64 10.94
C PRO A 37 13.16 -6.13 10.93
N LEU A 38 13.72 -5.61 12.03
CA LEU A 38 14.34 -4.29 12.09
C LEU A 38 15.86 -4.45 12.11
N TYR A 39 16.53 -4.07 11.03
CA TYR A 39 17.94 -4.39 10.81
C TYR A 39 18.86 -3.16 10.96
N LEU A 40 19.84 -3.24 11.85
CA LEU A 40 20.88 -2.21 11.97
C LEU A 40 21.85 -2.27 10.78
N ALA A 41 21.76 -1.30 9.87
CA ALA A 41 22.67 -1.15 8.74
C ALA A 41 24.01 -0.53 9.19
N ARG A 42 24.84 -1.34 9.86
CA ARG A 42 26.13 -0.91 10.46
C ARG A 42 27.03 -0.16 9.49
N ARG A 43 27.31 -0.75 8.32
CA ARG A 43 28.17 -0.13 7.29
C ARG A 43 27.65 1.22 6.80
N LEU A 44 26.33 1.38 6.68
CA LEU A 44 25.72 2.65 6.26
C LEU A 44 25.84 3.70 7.38
N SER A 45 25.63 3.28 8.62
CA SER A 45 25.78 4.13 9.81
C SER A 45 27.23 4.63 9.95
N GLU A 46 28.20 3.73 9.82
CA GLU A 46 29.64 4.04 9.84
C GLU A 46 30.01 5.00 8.71
N ARG A 47 29.52 4.76 7.49
CA ARG A 47 29.80 5.61 6.32
C ARG A 47 29.31 7.05 6.52
N LEU A 48 28.15 7.24 7.15
CA LEU A 48 27.59 8.57 7.41
C LEU A 48 28.19 9.25 8.65
N ARG A 49 29.03 8.55 9.43
CA ARG A 49 29.72 9.07 10.61
C ARG A 49 28.80 9.85 11.56
N GLY A 50 27.58 9.34 11.74
CA GLY A 50 26.54 10.04 12.49
C GLY A 50 25.42 9.09 12.93
N PRO A 51 24.30 9.02 12.21
CA PRO A 51 23.12 8.31 12.67
C PRO A 51 23.31 6.79 12.67
N ARG A 52 22.72 6.10 13.66
CA ARG A 52 22.45 4.66 13.61
C ARG A 52 21.23 4.43 12.72
N ILE A 53 21.43 3.75 11.60
CA ILE A 53 20.37 3.53 10.62
C ILE A 53 19.80 2.12 10.77
N TYR A 54 18.51 2.08 11.10
CA TYR A 54 17.72 0.85 11.10
C TYR A 54 16.84 0.78 9.85
N LEU A 55 16.78 -0.39 9.24
CA LEU A 55 15.94 -0.70 8.09
C LEU A 55 14.78 -1.57 8.54
N LYS A 56 13.54 -1.08 8.45
CA LYS A 56 12.34 -1.89 8.64
C LYS A 56 12.10 -2.71 7.37
N ARG A 57 12.31 -4.04 7.45
CA ARG A 57 12.50 -4.93 6.29
C ARG A 57 11.21 -5.39 5.62
N GLU A 58 10.36 -4.46 5.19
CA GLU A 58 9.14 -4.76 4.42
C GLU A 58 9.45 -5.37 3.03
N ASP A 59 10.69 -5.31 2.58
CA ASP A 59 11.18 -6.02 1.39
C ASP A 59 11.15 -7.56 1.56
N LEU A 60 11.15 -8.05 2.81
CA LEU A 60 11.07 -9.48 3.13
C LEU A 60 9.63 -9.99 3.29
N CYS A 61 8.62 -9.12 3.24
CA CYS A 61 7.23 -9.57 3.17
C CYS A 61 7.05 -10.47 1.94
N HIS A 62 6.21 -11.50 2.04
CA HIS A 62 5.77 -12.25 0.86
C HIS A 62 5.30 -11.27 -0.22
N THR A 63 5.60 -11.60 -1.49
CA THR A 63 5.50 -10.74 -2.69
C THR A 63 6.59 -9.67 -2.85
N GLY A 64 7.29 -9.29 -1.79
CA GLY A 64 8.49 -8.44 -1.81
C GLY A 64 8.26 -6.96 -1.48
N ALA A 65 7.10 -6.59 -0.92
CA ALA A 65 6.80 -5.22 -0.53
C ALA A 65 5.70 -5.13 0.54
N HIS A 66 5.59 -3.95 1.18
CA HIS A 66 4.55 -3.62 2.17
C HIS A 66 3.10 -3.70 1.63
N LYS A 67 2.92 -3.75 0.30
CA LYS A 67 1.60 -3.75 -0.34
C LYS A 67 0.72 -4.92 0.11
N ILE A 68 1.34 -6.06 0.41
CA ILE A 68 0.63 -7.28 0.82
C ILE A 68 -0.18 -7.10 2.11
N ASN A 69 0.25 -6.24 3.03
CA ASN A 69 -0.48 -5.97 4.28
C ASN A 69 -1.90 -5.44 3.99
N ASN A 70 -1.97 -4.46 3.07
CA ASN A 70 -3.22 -3.85 2.64
C ASN A 70 -4.10 -4.82 1.84
N THR A 71 -3.51 -5.59 0.93
CA THR A 71 -4.29 -6.50 0.08
C THR A 71 -4.90 -7.65 0.87
N VAL A 72 -4.21 -8.16 1.91
CA VAL A 72 -4.79 -9.14 2.84
C VAL A 72 -6.06 -8.59 3.48
N GLY A 73 -5.99 -7.40 4.10
CA GLY A 73 -7.14 -6.79 4.75
C GLY A 73 -8.30 -6.50 3.79
N GLN A 74 -8.02 -5.89 2.64
CA GLN A 74 -9.07 -5.52 1.69
C GLN A 74 -9.72 -6.71 0.98
N ILE A 75 -8.98 -7.76 0.65
CA ILE A 75 -9.56 -8.92 -0.06
C ILE A 75 -10.32 -9.82 0.92
N LEU A 76 -9.89 -9.94 2.17
CA LEU A 76 -10.72 -10.52 3.22
C LEU A 76 -12.03 -9.75 3.40
N LEU A 77 -11.97 -8.41 3.39
CA LEU A 77 -13.16 -7.57 3.44
C LEU A 77 -14.07 -7.78 2.22
N ALA A 78 -13.49 -7.86 1.02
CA ALA A 78 -14.22 -8.16 -0.21
C ALA A 78 -14.97 -9.49 -0.13
N ARG A 79 -14.29 -10.54 0.37
CA ARG A 79 -14.91 -11.87 0.59
C ARG A 79 -16.06 -11.79 1.60
N ARG A 80 -15.89 -11.04 2.70
CA ARG A 80 -16.94 -10.82 3.70
C ARG A 80 -18.14 -10.06 3.13
N MET A 81 -17.90 -9.13 2.22
CA MET A 81 -18.93 -8.39 1.49
C MET A 81 -19.59 -9.22 0.36
N GLY A 82 -19.24 -10.50 0.21
CA GLY A 82 -19.79 -11.38 -0.82
C GLY A 82 -19.30 -11.08 -2.25
N LYS A 83 -18.20 -10.34 -2.40
CA LYS A 83 -17.64 -9.99 -3.71
C LYS A 83 -16.82 -11.16 -4.26
N GLY A 84 -17.16 -11.62 -5.46
CA GLY A 84 -16.44 -12.70 -6.16
C GLY A 84 -15.31 -12.21 -7.07
N ARG A 85 -15.21 -10.90 -7.26
CA ARG A 85 -14.22 -10.26 -8.13
C ARG A 85 -13.52 -9.11 -7.41
N VAL A 86 -12.22 -9.00 -7.63
CA VAL A 86 -11.41 -7.84 -7.22
C VAL A 86 -10.73 -7.21 -8.41
N ILE A 87 -10.64 -5.89 -8.37
CA ILE A 87 -9.84 -5.11 -9.32
C ILE A 87 -8.82 -4.26 -8.58
N ALA A 88 -7.72 -3.93 -9.24
CA ALA A 88 -6.72 -3.01 -8.72
C ALA A 88 -6.02 -2.23 -9.85
N GLU A 89 -5.45 -1.07 -9.52
CA GLU A 89 -4.46 -0.39 -10.35
C GLU A 89 -3.04 -0.85 -10.00
N THR A 90 -2.07 -0.66 -10.89
CA THR A 90 -0.66 -0.74 -10.50
C THR A 90 0.24 0.09 -11.42
N GLY A 91 1.31 0.65 -10.86
CA GLY A 91 2.39 1.30 -11.60
C GLY A 91 3.63 0.41 -11.60
N ALA A 92 4.40 0.42 -10.51
CA ALA A 92 5.57 -0.44 -10.36
C ALA A 92 5.28 -1.96 -10.39
N GLY A 93 4.01 -2.39 -10.35
CA GLY A 93 3.61 -3.79 -10.39
C GLY A 93 3.43 -4.44 -9.02
N GLN A 94 4.07 -3.94 -7.95
CA GLN A 94 4.03 -4.57 -6.63
C GLN A 94 2.62 -4.68 -6.03
N HIS A 95 1.78 -3.65 -6.17
CA HIS A 95 0.39 -3.71 -5.66
C HIS A 95 -0.46 -4.71 -6.46
N GLY A 96 -0.30 -4.73 -7.78
CA GLY A 96 -0.94 -5.72 -8.64
C GLY A 96 -0.54 -7.16 -8.31
N VAL A 97 0.76 -7.42 -8.09
CA VAL A 97 1.25 -8.75 -7.67
C VAL A 97 0.68 -9.14 -6.31
N ALA A 98 0.66 -8.23 -5.33
CA ALA A 98 0.08 -8.49 -4.02
C ALA A 98 -1.43 -8.79 -4.09
N THR A 99 -2.17 -8.03 -4.90
CA THR A 99 -3.61 -8.23 -5.13
C THR A 99 -3.87 -9.58 -5.79
N ALA A 100 -3.16 -9.91 -6.87
CA ALA A 100 -3.27 -11.20 -7.55
C ALA A 100 -2.94 -12.37 -6.63
N THR A 101 -1.91 -12.22 -5.78
CA THR A 101 -1.49 -13.26 -4.83
C THR A 101 -2.59 -13.58 -3.82
N VAL A 102 -3.15 -12.56 -3.18
CA VAL A 102 -4.19 -12.78 -2.15
C VAL A 102 -5.53 -13.17 -2.77
N ALA A 103 -5.86 -12.66 -3.96
CA ALA A 103 -7.03 -13.08 -4.70
C ALA A 103 -6.96 -14.58 -5.06
N ALA A 104 -5.81 -15.04 -5.54
CA ALA A 104 -5.56 -16.47 -5.79
C ALA A 104 -5.67 -17.31 -4.51
N LEU A 105 -5.10 -16.83 -3.39
CA LEU A 105 -5.19 -17.50 -2.09
C LEU A 105 -6.65 -17.67 -1.62
N LEU A 106 -7.48 -16.65 -1.81
CA LEU A 106 -8.85 -16.62 -1.29
C LEU A 106 -9.91 -17.04 -2.32
N GLY A 107 -9.51 -17.41 -3.53
CA GLY A 107 -10.40 -17.90 -4.58
C GLY A 107 -11.24 -16.81 -5.26
N LEU A 108 -10.76 -15.56 -5.32
CA LEU A 108 -11.44 -14.46 -6.02
C LEU A 108 -10.86 -14.26 -7.41
N THR A 109 -11.71 -13.89 -8.37
CA THR A 109 -11.25 -13.46 -9.69
C THR A 109 -10.55 -12.11 -9.59
N CYS A 110 -9.41 -11.95 -10.27
CA CYS A 110 -8.58 -10.74 -10.16
C CYS A 110 -8.30 -10.13 -11.54
N GLU A 111 -8.52 -8.81 -11.65
CA GLU A 111 -8.10 -8.02 -12.81
C GLU A 111 -7.30 -6.80 -12.37
N VAL A 112 -6.15 -6.58 -13.00
CA VAL A 112 -5.23 -5.48 -12.68
C VAL A 112 -5.08 -4.57 -13.88
N TYR A 113 -5.36 -3.27 -13.68
CA TYR A 113 -5.13 -2.21 -14.66
C TYR A 113 -3.73 -1.66 -14.51
N MET A 114 -3.00 -1.56 -15.63
CA MET A 114 -1.63 -1.08 -15.65
C MET A 114 -1.37 -0.25 -16.90
N GLY A 115 -0.79 0.93 -16.74
CA GLY A 115 -0.40 1.77 -17.88
C GLY A 115 0.59 1.05 -18.78
N THR A 116 0.45 1.14 -20.10
CA THR A 116 1.27 0.32 -21.03
C THR A 116 2.76 0.66 -20.99
N GLU A 117 3.12 1.90 -20.64
CA GLU A 117 4.53 2.27 -20.41
C GLU A 117 5.08 1.63 -19.11
N ASP A 118 4.26 1.55 -18.06
CA ASP A 118 4.63 0.84 -16.83
C ASP A 118 4.71 -0.68 -17.06
N MET A 119 3.81 -1.27 -17.85
CA MET A 119 3.87 -2.68 -18.26
C MET A 119 5.19 -3.01 -18.96
N ARG A 120 5.63 -2.13 -19.89
CA ARG A 120 6.91 -2.28 -20.59
C ARG A 120 8.09 -2.23 -19.63
N ARG A 121 8.10 -1.27 -18.71
CA ARG A 121 9.19 -1.09 -17.72
C ARG A 121 9.23 -2.18 -16.66
N GLN A 122 8.09 -2.79 -16.33
CA GLN A 122 7.91 -3.73 -15.22
C GLN A 122 7.42 -5.10 -15.70
N ALA A 123 7.92 -5.57 -16.85
CA ALA A 123 7.46 -6.78 -17.51
C ALA A 123 7.46 -8.03 -16.60
N LEU A 124 8.45 -8.16 -15.70
CA LEU A 124 8.52 -9.26 -14.73
C LEU A 124 7.31 -9.31 -13.80
N ASN A 125 6.82 -8.15 -13.34
CA ASN A 125 5.64 -8.12 -12.47
C ASN A 125 4.35 -8.42 -13.26
N VAL A 126 4.28 -8.05 -14.54
CA VAL A 126 3.17 -8.46 -15.43
C VAL A 126 3.12 -9.98 -15.55
N VAL A 127 4.26 -10.64 -15.77
CA VAL A 127 4.34 -12.11 -15.84
C VAL A 127 3.92 -12.74 -14.51
N ARG A 128 4.42 -12.25 -13.37
CA ARG A 128 4.05 -12.74 -12.04
C ARG A 128 2.53 -12.67 -11.80
N MET A 129 1.90 -11.55 -12.15
CA MET A 129 0.44 -11.40 -12.01
C MET A 129 -0.32 -12.43 -12.86
N ARG A 130 0.11 -12.67 -14.10
CA ARG A 130 -0.52 -13.67 -14.99
C ARG A 130 -0.34 -15.10 -14.49
N LEU A 131 0.84 -15.44 -13.95
CA LEU A 131 1.10 -16.74 -13.34
C LEU A 131 0.23 -17.01 -12.10
N LEU A 132 -0.16 -15.95 -11.39
CA LEU A 132 -1.11 -16.00 -10.28
C LEU A 132 -2.57 -16.07 -10.73
N GLY A 133 -2.84 -16.12 -12.04
CA GLY A 133 -4.20 -16.21 -12.59
C GLY A 133 -4.92 -14.87 -12.76
N ALA A 134 -4.26 -13.74 -12.50
CA ALA A 134 -4.87 -12.44 -12.71
C ALA A 134 -4.87 -12.03 -14.19
N LYS A 135 -5.98 -11.44 -14.64
CA LYS A 135 -6.02 -10.69 -15.91
C LYS A 135 -5.27 -9.38 -15.73
N VAL A 136 -4.35 -9.05 -16.65
CA VAL A 136 -3.62 -7.77 -16.64
C VAL A 136 -4.04 -6.97 -17.86
N THR A 137 -4.80 -5.90 -17.62
CA THR A 137 -5.38 -5.03 -18.65
C THR A 137 -4.52 -3.79 -18.83
N GLY A 138 -3.99 -3.62 -20.04
CA GLY A 138 -3.18 -2.46 -20.41
C GLY A 138 -4.02 -1.20 -20.59
N VAL A 139 -3.51 -0.07 -20.13
CA VAL A 139 -4.13 1.25 -20.28
C VAL A 139 -3.26 2.14 -21.17
N ASP A 140 -3.77 2.43 -22.37
CA ASP A 140 -3.09 3.22 -23.41
C ASP A 140 -3.49 4.69 -23.46
N SER A 141 -4.48 5.09 -22.64
CA SER A 141 -4.97 6.46 -22.53
C SER A 141 -3.99 7.35 -21.75
N GLY A 142 -4.06 8.66 -22.03
CA GLY A 142 -3.35 9.68 -21.27
C GLY A 142 -1.83 9.49 -21.24
N SER A 143 -1.26 9.55 -20.04
CA SER A 143 0.19 9.39 -19.82
C SER A 143 0.66 7.94 -19.87
N ARG A 144 -0.27 6.97 -19.91
CA ARG A 144 0.00 5.52 -19.89
C ARG A 144 0.74 5.06 -18.65
N THR A 145 0.44 5.70 -17.51
CA THR A 145 1.05 5.40 -16.21
C THR A 145 -0.02 5.15 -15.14
N LEU A 146 0.40 4.99 -13.88
CA LEU A 146 -0.47 4.78 -12.71
C LEU A 146 -1.73 5.67 -12.66
N LYS A 147 -1.64 6.96 -13.01
CA LYS A 147 -2.81 7.86 -12.96
C LYS A 147 -3.93 7.36 -13.87
N ASP A 148 -3.59 6.93 -15.08
CA ASP A 148 -4.56 6.47 -16.07
C ASP A 148 -5.12 5.08 -15.68
N ALA A 149 -4.28 4.23 -15.09
CA ALA A 149 -4.71 2.95 -14.53
C ALA A 149 -5.75 3.11 -13.40
N ILE A 150 -5.60 4.12 -12.53
CA ILE A 150 -6.59 4.45 -11.49
C ILE A 150 -7.93 4.82 -12.14
N ASN A 151 -7.91 5.66 -13.18
CA ASN A 151 -9.13 6.10 -13.85
C ASN A 151 -9.90 4.92 -14.45
N GLU A 152 -9.22 3.99 -15.12
CA GLU A 152 -9.86 2.80 -15.70
C GLU A 152 -10.37 1.84 -14.62
N ALA A 153 -9.61 1.63 -13.54
CA ALA A 153 -10.07 0.81 -12.41
C ALA A 153 -11.33 1.41 -11.75
N MET A 154 -11.39 2.74 -11.58
CA MET A 154 -12.57 3.41 -11.05
C MET A 154 -13.78 3.28 -11.98
N ARG A 155 -13.58 3.40 -13.31
CA ARG A 155 -14.66 3.20 -14.30
C ARG A 155 -15.23 1.78 -14.27
N ASP A 156 -14.36 0.78 -14.19
CA ASP A 156 -14.81 -0.62 -14.03
C ASP A 156 -15.59 -0.77 -12.72
N TRP A 157 -15.06 -0.26 -11.61
CA TRP A 157 -15.71 -0.42 -10.31
C TRP A 157 -17.13 0.16 -10.29
N VAL A 158 -17.32 1.35 -10.85
CA VAL A 158 -18.63 2.01 -10.93
C VAL A 158 -19.62 1.16 -11.74
N THR A 159 -19.13 0.46 -12.77
CA THR A 159 -19.96 -0.39 -13.64
C THR A 159 -20.30 -1.73 -12.98
N ASN A 160 -19.40 -2.29 -12.17
CA ASN A 160 -19.48 -3.66 -11.65
C ASN A 160 -19.58 -3.73 -10.11
N VAL A 161 -20.05 -2.67 -9.47
CA VAL A 161 -19.99 -2.47 -8.01
C VAL A 161 -20.65 -3.59 -7.19
N GLU A 162 -21.69 -4.23 -7.73
CA GLU A 162 -22.44 -5.28 -7.03
C GLU A 162 -21.59 -6.54 -6.80
N THR A 163 -20.74 -6.89 -7.76
CA THR A 163 -19.94 -8.13 -7.75
C THR A 163 -18.46 -7.89 -7.48
N THR A 164 -18.00 -6.65 -7.63
CA THR A 164 -16.58 -6.27 -7.63
C THR A 164 -16.20 -5.38 -6.46
N HIS A 165 -15.09 -5.70 -5.80
CA HIS A 165 -14.38 -4.81 -4.88
C HIS A 165 -13.17 -4.16 -5.54
N TYR A 166 -12.99 -2.85 -5.36
CA TYR A 166 -11.80 -2.14 -5.83
C TYR A 166 -10.73 -2.11 -4.73
N VAL A 167 -9.63 -2.82 -4.94
CA VAL A 167 -8.50 -2.89 -4.01
C VAL A 167 -7.56 -1.71 -4.27
N LEU A 168 -7.87 -0.55 -3.69
CA LEU A 168 -7.06 0.66 -3.85
C LEU A 168 -5.71 0.53 -3.12
N GLY A 169 -4.61 0.87 -3.81
CA GLY A 169 -3.26 0.48 -3.39
C GLY A 169 -2.51 1.42 -2.45
N SER A 170 -3.10 2.53 -2.00
CA SER A 170 -2.43 3.50 -1.14
C SER A 170 -3.42 4.32 -0.28
N VAL A 171 -2.92 5.16 0.62
CA VAL A 171 -3.74 6.12 1.40
C VAL A 171 -4.16 7.31 0.53
N LEU A 172 -4.91 6.99 -0.52
CA LEU A 172 -5.52 7.91 -1.48
C LEU A 172 -6.98 7.50 -1.67
N GLY A 173 -7.72 8.25 -2.48
CA GLY A 173 -9.12 7.96 -2.77
C GLY A 173 -10.09 8.52 -1.73
N ALA A 174 -11.37 8.44 -2.05
CA ALA A 174 -12.43 8.84 -1.14
C ALA A 174 -12.44 8.00 0.15
N HIS A 175 -12.97 8.59 1.24
CA HIS A 175 -13.34 7.82 2.43
C HIS A 175 -14.20 6.60 2.04
N PRO A 176 -13.91 5.39 2.56
CA PRO A 176 -13.02 5.06 3.69
C PRO A 176 -11.58 4.64 3.33
N TYR A 177 -11.17 4.70 2.05
CA TYR A 177 -9.88 4.13 1.62
C TYR A 177 -8.66 4.68 2.38
N PRO A 178 -8.48 5.99 2.60
CA PRO A 178 -7.31 6.49 3.32
C PRO A 178 -7.20 5.93 4.75
N ARG A 179 -8.34 5.81 5.46
CA ARG A 179 -8.41 5.26 6.82
C ARG A 179 -8.10 3.77 6.81
N MET A 180 -8.81 3.03 5.97
CA MET A 180 -8.70 1.57 5.86
C MET A 180 -7.29 1.13 5.46
N VAL A 181 -6.72 1.76 4.43
CA VAL A 181 -5.37 1.40 3.95
C VAL A 181 -4.31 1.73 5.00
N ARG A 182 -4.45 2.86 5.72
CA ARG A 182 -3.56 3.19 6.85
C ARG A 182 -3.63 2.12 7.94
N ASP A 183 -4.84 1.73 8.34
CA ASP A 183 -5.05 0.77 9.43
C ASP A 183 -4.43 -0.60 9.09
N PHE A 184 -4.63 -1.09 7.86
CA PHE A 184 -3.97 -2.33 7.42
C PHE A 184 -2.44 -2.23 7.28
N GLN A 185 -1.89 -1.01 7.15
CA GLN A 185 -0.45 -0.78 7.10
C GLN A 185 0.14 -0.45 8.48
N ALA A 186 -0.67 -0.16 9.50
CA ALA A 186 -0.22 0.29 10.83
C ALA A 186 0.66 -0.74 11.54
N ILE A 187 0.56 -2.01 11.16
CA ILE A 187 1.41 -3.10 11.66
C ILE A 187 2.91 -2.82 11.47
N ILE A 188 3.29 -2.05 10.44
CA ILE A 188 4.67 -1.67 10.18
C ILE A 188 5.23 -0.85 11.35
N GLY A 189 4.53 0.22 11.73
CA GLY A 189 4.90 1.10 12.82
C GLY A 189 4.82 0.41 14.18
N GLN A 190 3.78 -0.40 14.41
CA GLN A 190 3.60 -1.16 15.65
C GLN A 190 4.78 -2.10 15.92
N GLU A 191 5.20 -2.85 14.90
CA GLU A 191 6.37 -3.72 15.01
C GLU A 191 7.67 -2.91 15.14
N ALA A 192 7.85 -1.86 14.33
CA ALA A 192 9.06 -1.04 14.38
C ALA A 192 9.25 -0.39 15.76
N ARG A 193 8.17 0.10 16.38
CA ARG A 193 8.19 0.69 17.73
C ARG A 193 8.61 -0.33 18.78
N ARG A 194 8.03 -1.53 18.77
CA ARG A 194 8.43 -2.61 19.68
C ARG A 194 9.91 -2.96 19.48
N GLN A 195 10.31 -3.19 18.23
CA GLN A 195 11.67 -3.65 17.89
C GLN A 195 12.75 -2.61 18.22
N ILE A 196 12.49 -1.31 18.01
CA ILE A 196 13.49 -0.27 18.32
C ILE A 196 13.62 -0.07 19.84
N LEU A 197 12.52 -0.17 20.60
CA LEU A 197 12.57 -0.15 22.06
C LEU A 197 13.35 -1.35 22.61
N GLU A 198 13.15 -2.55 22.06
CA GLU A 198 13.93 -3.75 22.40
C GLU A 198 15.42 -3.59 22.06
N ALA A 199 15.75 -3.02 20.91
CA ALA A 199 17.14 -2.89 20.44
C ALA A 199 17.93 -1.74 21.09
N GLU A 200 17.27 -0.62 21.41
CA GLU A 200 17.92 0.63 21.84
C GLU A 200 17.51 1.11 23.23
N GLY A 201 16.47 0.54 23.84
CA GLY A 201 15.90 1.03 25.09
C GLY A 201 15.24 2.42 24.99
N ARG A 202 15.03 2.94 23.77
CA ARG A 202 14.49 4.28 23.51
C ARG A 202 13.84 4.39 22.13
N LEU A 203 13.01 5.40 21.95
CA LEU A 203 12.40 5.73 20.67
C LEU A 203 13.42 6.31 19.66
N PRO A 204 13.18 6.18 18.34
CA PRO A 204 14.05 6.72 17.32
C PRO A 204 13.93 8.25 17.26
N SER A 205 15.03 8.94 16.98
CA SER A 205 15.01 10.40 16.80
C SER A 205 14.37 10.86 15.48
N CYS A 206 14.19 9.93 14.54
CA CYS A 206 13.62 10.20 13.23
C CYS A 206 13.11 8.92 12.56
N LEU A 207 11.96 9.01 11.91
CA LEU A 207 11.41 8.04 10.96
C LEU A 207 11.47 8.62 9.55
N ILE A 208 11.85 7.80 8.57
CA ILE A 208 11.97 8.23 7.17
C ILE A 208 11.29 7.20 6.28
N ALA A 209 10.41 7.64 5.39
CA ALA A 209 9.68 6.79 4.48
C ALA A 209 9.42 7.49 3.14
N CYS A 210 9.36 6.74 2.04
CA CYS A 210 9.06 7.33 0.73
C CYS A 210 7.55 7.60 0.58
N VAL A 211 7.20 8.69 -0.09
CA VAL A 211 5.83 9.14 -0.28
C VAL A 211 5.52 9.17 -1.78
N GLY A 212 5.01 8.04 -2.27
CA GLY A 212 4.14 8.01 -3.45
C GLY A 212 2.74 8.42 -3.00
N GLY A 213 1.78 7.50 -3.02
CA GLY A 213 0.48 7.72 -2.37
C GLY A 213 0.49 7.60 -0.83
N GLY A 214 1.64 7.48 -0.16
CA GLY A 214 1.76 7.55 1.31
C GLY A 214 1.54 6.28 2.14
N SER A 215 1.16 5.13 1.58
CA SER A 215 0.74 3.95 2.39
C SER A 215 1.81 3.39 3.32
N ASN A 216 3.05 3.23 2.85
CA ASN A 216 4.15 2.75 3.70
C ASN A 216 4.50 3.77 4.79
N ALA A 217 4.52 5.06 4.43
CA ALA A 217 4.85 6.15 5.33
C ALA A 217 3.83 6.25 6.45
N MET A 218 2.54 6.30 6.13
CA MET A 218 1.49 6.30 7.15
C MET A 218 1.49 5.03 8.00
N GLY A 219 1.75 3.86 7.40
CA GLY A 219 1.90 2.60 8.15
C GLY A 219 3.04 2.63 9.18
N LEU A 220 4.18 3.23 8.81
CA LEU A 220 5.33 3.39 9.72
C LEU A 220 5.07 4.47 10.78
N PHE A 221 4.54 5.62 10.37
CA PHE A 221 4.40 6.82 11.20
C PHE A 221 3.29 6.71 12.25
N HIS A 222 2.21 5.98 11.94
CA HIS A 222 0.99 5.97 12.76
C HIS A 222 1.23 5.62 14.23
N ALA A 223 2.14 4.67 14.51
CA ALA A 223 2.43 4.23 15.87
C ALA A 223 3.26 5.23 16.71
N PHE A 224 3.69 6.34 16.11
CA PHE A 224 4.57 7.35 16.72
C PHE A 224 3.95 8.76 16.69
N LEU A 225 2.69 8.92 16.26
CA LEU A 225 2.05 10.23 16.10
C LEU A 225 1.96 11.02 17.41
N ASP A 226 1.83 10.33 18.53
CA ASP A 226 1.74 10.92 19.86
C ASP A 226 3.11 11.09 20.54
N ASP A 227 4.21 10.77 19.85
CA ASP A 227 5.59 10.89 20.36
C ASP A 227 6.25 12.17 19.78
N PRO A 228 6.15 13.36 20.45
CA PRO A 228 6.52 14.65 19.86
C PRO A 228 8.02 14.78 19.52
N ASP A 229 8.87 14.01 20.19
CA ASP A 229 10.31 13.99 19.96
C ASP A 229 10.73 13.14 18.74
N VAL A 230 9.79 12.38 18.15
CA VAL A 230 10.05 11.51 16.99
C VAL A 230 9.73 12.28 15.70
N ARG A 231 10.76 12.79 15.05
CA ARG A 231 10.60 13.47 13.74
C ARG A 231 10.15 12.49 12.66
N MET A 232 9.25 12.91 11.78
CA MET A 232 8.78 12.09 10.66
C MET A 232 9.06 12.79 9.33
N ILE A 233 9.79 12.12 8.44
CA ILE A 233 10.21 12.68 7.15
C ILE A 233 9.65 11.82 6.01
N GLY A 234 8.70 12.38 5.28
CA GLY A 234 8.22 11.84 4.02
C GLY A 234 9.09 12.30 2.84
N VAL A 235 9.54 11.36 2.00
CA VAL A 235 10.42 11.67 0.85
C VAL A 235 9.69 11.40 -0.46
N GLU A 236 9.37 12.46 -1.22
CA GLU A 236 8.75 12.36 -2.55
C GLU A 236 9.80 12.24 -3.67
N ALA A 237 9.37 11.81 -4.87
CA ALA A 237 10.27 11.60 -6.00
C ALA A 237 10.62 12.94 -6.69
N GLY A 238 11.89 13.34 -6.58
CA GLY A 238 12.42 14.57 -7.18
C GLY A 238 12.61 14.54 -8.71
N GLY A 239 12.46 13.37 -9.35
CA GLY A 239 12.58 13.22 -10.81
C GLY A 239 13.88 13.79 -11.38
N LEU A 240 13.79 14.61 -12.43
CA LEU A 240 14.94 15.33 -13.01
C LEU A 240 15.26 16.66 -12.30
N GLY A 241 14.67 16.87 -11.12
CA GLY A 241 14.78 18.09 -10.30
C GLY A 241 13.47 18.87 -10.28
N ILE A 242 13.16 19.49 -9.12
CA ILE A 242 11.91 20.24 -8.92
C ILE A 242 11.78 21.36 -9.97
N ALA A 243 12.86 22.13 -10.19
CA ALA A 243 12.87 23.24 -11.15
C ALA A 243 12.62 22.81 -12.61
N SER A 244 12.76 21.53 -12.94
CA SER A 244 12.51 21.04 -14.31
C SER A 244 11.02 20.81 -14.62
N GLY A 245 10.15 20.80 -13.60
CA GLY A 245 8.75 20.36 -13.71
C GLY A 245 8.58 18.85 -13.97
N GLN A 246 9.67 18.10 -14.16
CA GLN A 246 9.66 16.65 -14.39
C GLN A 246 9.94 15.90 -13.09
N HIS A 247 9.01 16.00 -12.13
CA HIS A 247 9.05 15.34 -10.82
C HIS A 247 7.66 14.83 -10.40
N ALA A 248 7.62 14.12 -9.27
CA ALA A 248 6.37 13.75 -8.60
C ALA A 248 6.32 14.24 -7.14
N ALA A 249 7.10 15.27 -6.82
CA ALA A 249 7.03 15.98 -5.54
C ALA A 249 5.82 16.91 -5.47
N ARG A 250 4.69 16.40 -4.96
CA ARG A 250 3.41 17.13 -4.92
C ARG A 250 3.41 18.23 -3.87
N PHE A 251 4.21 18.12 -2.81
CA PHE A 251 4.31 19.13 -1.76
C PHE A 251 5.35 20.23 -2.06
N ALA A 252 6.12 20.09 -3.15
CA ALA A 252 7.03 21.14 -3.61
C ALA A 252 6.25 22.40 -4.03
N GLU A 253 5.11 22.20 -4.69
CA GLU A 253 4.18 23.25 -5.11
C GLU A 253 2.91 23.08 -4.25
N ARG A 254 2.83 23.78 -3.10
CA ARG A 254 1.79 23.61 -2.06
C ARG A 254 0.39 24.08 -2.50
N THR A 255 -0.14 23.51 -3.57
CA THR A 255 -1.47 23.81 -4.09
C THR A 255 -2.46 22.72 -3.72
N VAL A 256 -3.62 23.12 -3.22
CA VAL A 256 -4.70 22.20 -2.85
C VAL A 256 -5.66 22.05 -4.04
N GLY A 257 -6.11 20.83 -4.32
CA GLY A 257 -7.06 20.53 -5.39
C GLY A 257 -7.79 19.22 -5.13
N ILE A 258 -8.79 18.90 -5.97
CA ILE A 258 -9.58 17.67 -5.87
C ILE A 258 -9.21 16.74 -7.02
N LEU A 259 -8.69 15.55 -6.72
CA LEU A 259 -8.32 14.52 -7.68
C LEU A 259 -8.56 13.12 -7.10
N HIS A 260 -9.25 12.26 -7.85
CA HIS A 260 -9.54 10.87 -7.45
C HIS A 260 -10.28 10.74 -6.09
N GLY A 261 -11.04 11.77 -5.70
CA GLY A 261 -11.75 11.79 -4.40
C GLY A 261 -10.88 12.20 -3.20
N THR A 262 -9.69 12.75 -3.45
CA THR A 262 -8.77 13.35 -2.47
C THR A 262 -8.45 14.79 -2.78
#